data_AF-K0K8A6-F1
#
_entry.id   AF-K0K8A6-F1
#
_cell.length_a   1.000
_cell.length_b   1.000
_cell.length_c   1.000
_cell.angle_alpha   90.00
_cell.angle_beta   90.00
_cell.angle_gamma   90.00
#
_symmetry.space_group_name_H-M   'P 1'
#
loop_
_entity.id
_entity.type
_entity.pdbx_description
1 polymer ?
#
loop_
_entity_poly.entity_id
_entity_poly.type
_entity_poly.pdbx_seq_one_letter_code
_entity_poly.pdbx_strand_id
1 'polypeptide(L)'
;MPDLGGATLQSKKGISRFVSVNAAPAPPPAVPPRPQGELTRASIEDITQAVRTSWPTKSADNRWRRSRGTRDLLQHLSGFPGETWQERWEASGFNEPARPVSVLRSAPRERSQIGTGAACLFCLRVIQPSLEAFRSNQFLYYGKRFLVAQNDPLLDRFWAQVQATQVNPVHHGTALFDVAVALTTQGIALADLTPAALLHYAWECRRQGLVLGARGAGSRFPGHLAWQALHAMGHFPPQGPSTLKAALLTGRLTVEEMVDRYPIRQSGIRQLLIAYLERRRPELDYSTLDNLSRHLASHF
;
A
#
# COMPACT_ATOMS: atom_id res chain seq x y z
N MET A 1 30.34 -45.83 44.67
CA MET A 1 29.01 -45.78 44.05
C MET A 1 28.13 -44.82 44.85
N PRO A 2 28.05 -43.54 44.48
CA PRO A 2 26.87 -42.72 44.67
C PRO A 2 26.18 -42.50 43.31
N ASP A 3 24.85 -42.60 43.31
CA ASP A 3 23.98 -42.49 42.15
C ASP A 3 23.66 -41.01 41.84
N LEU A 4 23.97 -40.56 40.64
CA LEU A 4 23.79 -39.18 40.17
C LEU A 4 22.39 -39.03 39.57
N GLY A 5 21.44 -38.57 40.39
CA GLY A 5 20.10 -38.17 39.95
C GLY A 5 20.13 -36.90 39.09
N GLY A 6 20.19 -37.07 37.76
CA GLY A 6 20.09 -35.98 36.79
C GLY A 6 18.68 -35.39 36.73
N ALA A 7 18.51 -34.19 37.30
CA ALA A 7 17.30 -33.39 37.12
C ALA A 7 17.21 -32.90 35.67
N THR A 8 16.27 -33.47 34.90
CA THR A 8 15.98 -33.03 33.54
C THR A 8 15.15 -31.75 33.59
N LEU A 9 15.79 -30.60 33.32
CA LEU A 9 15.12 -29.32 33.08
C LEU A 9 14.25 -29.44 31.81
N GLN A 10 12.95 -29.64 31.99
CA GLN A 10 11.97 -29.49 30.91
C GLN A 10 11.94 -28.02 30.46
N SER A 11 12.57 -27.75 29.32
CA SER A 11 12.44 -26.49 28.59
C SER A 11 11.00 -26.33 28.10
N LYS A 12 10.20 -25.49 28.79
CA LYS A 12 8.94 -24.97 28.28
C LYS A 12 9.24 -24.04 27.09
N LYS A 13 9.37 -24.60 25.87
CA LYS A 13 9.20 -23.84 24.63
C LYS A 13 7.73 -23.45 24.52
N GLY A 14 7.37 -22.32 25.14
CA GLY A 14 6.11 -21.65 24.85
C GLY A 14 6.11 -21.20 23.40
N ILE A 15 5.43 -21.94 22.53
CA ILE A 15 5.08 -21.47 21.19
C ILE A 15 4.05 -20.37 21.42
N SER A 16 4.51 -19.11 21.53
CA SER A 16 3.61 -17.96 21.51
C SER A 16 2.94 -17.94 20.15
N ARG A 17 1.69 -18.42 20.10
CA ARG A 17 0.90 -18.54 18.88
C ARG A 17 0.32 -17.15 18.60
N PHE A 18 1.07 -16.33 17.87
CA PHE A 18 0.60 -15.02 17.41
C PHE A 18 -0.69 -15.20 16.60
N VAL A 19 -1.59 -14.23 16.71
CA VAL A 19 -2.76 -14.16 15.82
C VAL A 19 -2.24 -14.00 14.38
N SER A 20 -2.62 -14.92 13.50
CA SER A 20 -2.27 -14.82 12.08
C SER A 20 -2.89 -13.57 11.48
N VAL A 21 -2.13 -12.86 10.65
CA VAL A 21 -2.60 -11.69 9.91
C VAL A 21 -2.56 -12.05 8.43
N ASN A 22 -3.73 -12.31 7.85
CA ASN A 22 -3.85 -12.54 6.42
C ASN A 22 -3.89 -11.20 5.69
N ALA A 23 -3.18 -11.11 4.56
CA ALA A 23 -3.21 -9.92 3.70
C ALA A 23 -4.59 -9.77 3.07
N ALA A 24 -5.23 -8.63 3.30
CA ALA A 24 -6.48 -8.25 2.67
C ALA A 24 -6.52 -6.73 2.51
N PRO A 25 -7.16 -6.17 1.47
CA PRO A 25 -7.40 -4.75 1.40
C PRO A 25 -8.19 -4.27 2.61
N ALA A 26 -7.98 -3.03 3.02
CA ALA A 26 -8.84 -2.40 4.00
C ALA A 26 -10.30 -2.40 3.48
N PRO A 27 -11.28 -2.66 4.35
CA PRO A 27 -12.67 -2.49 3.97
C PRO A 27 -12.90 -1.02 3.58
N PRO A 28 -13.81 -0.75 2.62
CA PRO A 28 -14.17 0.63 2.28
C PRO A 28 -14.61 1.39 3.55
N PRO A 29 -14.06 2.57 3.81
CA PRO A 29 -14.43 3.34 4.99
C PRO A 29 -15.89 3.80 4.88
N ALA A 30 -16.63 3.76 5.99
CA ALA A 30 -18.01 4.26 6.03
C ALA A 30 -18.10 5.74 5.65
N VAL A 31 -17.08 6.52 6.03
CA VAL A 31 -16.90 7.92 5.62
C VAL A 31 -15.52 8.07 5.00
N PRO A 32 -15.43 8.22 3.67
CA PRO A 32 -14.14 8.41 3.01
C PRO A 32 -13.43 9.68 3.51
N PRO A 33 -12.10 9.62 3.74
CA PRO A 33 -11.32 10.80 4.13
C PRO A 33 -11.35 11.86 3.04
N ARG A 34 -11.79 13.06 3.39
CA ARG A 34 -11.96 14.21 2.48
C ARG A 34 -11.43 15.48 3.13
N PRO A 35 -10.09 15.63 3.26
CA PRO A 35 -9.49 16.68 4.07
C PRO A 35 -9.69 18.10 3.53
N GLN A 36 -10.05 18.22 2.24
CA GLN A 36 -10.40 19.48 1.58
C GLN A 36 -11.88 19.54 1.17
N GLY A 37 -12.73 18.70 1.77
CA GLY A 37 -14.15 18.58 1.39
C GLY A 37 -14.39 17.74 0.14
N GLU A 38 -15.60 17.86 -0.40
CA GLU A 38 -16.04 17.13 -1.59
C GLU A 38 -15.48 17.78 -2.86
N LEU A 39 -14.56 17.09 -3.54
CA LEU A 39 -13.91 17.54 -4.77
C LEU A 39 -14.20 16.64 -5.98
N THR A 40 -14.96 15.56 -5.81
CA THR A 40 -15.17 14.53 -6.85
C THR A 40 -15.80 15.07 -8.13
N ARG A 41 -16.61 16.13 -8.04
CA ARG A 41 -17.26 16.83 -9.17
C ARG A 41 -16.97 18.34 -9.19
N ALA A 42 -15.99 18.80 -8.40
CA ALA A 42 -15.66 20.21 -8.30
C ALA A 42 -15.06 20.74 -9.60
N SER A 43 -15.18 22.05 -9.84
CA SER A 43 -14.60 22.69 -11.01
C SER A 43 -13.07 22.60 -11.01
N ILE A 44 -12.46 22.79 -12.19
CA ILE A 44 -10.99 22.86 -12.31
C ILE A 44 -10.46 24.02 -11.47
N GLU A 45 -11.18 25.14 -11.44
CA GLU A 45 -10.88 26.33 -10.66
C GLU A 45 -10.83 26.00 -9.17
N ASP A 46 -11.86 25.35 -8.63
CA ASP A 46 -11.95 24.99 -7.21
C ASP A 46 -10.85 24.02 -6.80
N ILE A 47 -10.58 22.99 -7.61
CA ILE A 47 -9.50 22.03 -7.33
C ILE A 47 -8.14 22.72 -7.39
N THR A 48 -7.90 23.59 -8.37
CA THR A 48 -6.63 24.34 -8.45
C THR A 48 -6.47 25.32 -7.29
N GLN A 49 -7.57 25.87 -6.77
CA GLN A 49 -7.56 26.70 -5.58
C GLN A 49 -7.25 25.88 -4.33
N ALA A 50 -7.85 24.70 -4.16
CA ALA A 50 -7.50 23.76 -3.09
C ALA A 50 -6.01 23.41 -3.13
N VAL A 51 -5.44 23.12 -4.31
CA VAL A 51 -4.00 22.87 -4.46
C VAL A 51 -3.13 24.06 -4.01
N ARG A 52 -3.58 25.30 -4.20
CA ARG A 52 -2.82 26.49 -3.77
C ARG A 52 -2.84 26.66 -2.26
N THR A 53 -3.95 26.31 -1.60
CA THR A 53 -4.14 26.51 -0.16
C THR A 53 -3.57 25.36 0.67
N SER A 54 -3.65 24.11 0.19
CA SER A 54 -3.25 22.93 0.98
C SER A 54 -1.75 22.87 1.29
N TRP A 55 -0.89 23.52 0.51
CA TRP A 55 0.54 23.49 0.77
C TRP A 55 1.18 24.88 0.82
N PRO A 56 1.41 25.42 2.03
CA PRO A 56 2.10 26.69 2.20
C PRO A 56 3.50 26.58 1.60
N THR A 57 3.87 27.55 0.77
CA THR A 57 5.25 27.70 0.27
C THR A 57 5.59 29.17 0.20
N LYS A 58 6.86 29.51 0.43
CA LYS A 58 7.38 30.86 0.18
C LYS A 58 7.62 31.11 -1.31
N SER A 59 7.81 30.05 -2.12
CA SER A 59 8.09 30.15 -3.56
C SER A 59 6.80 30.24 -4.38
N ALA A 60 6.54 31.41 -4.96
CA ALA A 60 5.43 31.61 -5.91
C ALA A 60 5.53 30.66 -7.12
N ASP A 61 6.74 30.39 -7.62
CA ASP A 61 6.98 29.47 -8.74
C ASP A 61 6.56 28.03 -8.41
N ASN A 62 6.93 27.50 -7.23
CA ASN A 62 6.49 26.16 -6.82
C ASN A 62 4.96 26.07 -6.61
N ARG A 63 4.35 27.14 -6.12
CA ARG A 63 2.90 27.27 -5.93
C ARG A 63 2.18 27.27 -7.30
N TRP A 64 2.70 28.04 -8.24
CA TRP A 64 2.21 28.12 -9.61
C TRP A 64 2.38 26.81 -10.38
N ARG A 65 3.56 26.17 -10.30
CA ARG A 65 3.85 24.90 -10.98
C ARG A 65 2.87 23.79 -10.61
N ARG A 66 2.59 23.63 -9.31
CA ARG A 66 1.61 22.65 -8.80
C ARG A 66 0.21 22.90 -9.34
N SER A 67 -0.25 24.15 -9.26
CA SER A 67 -1.56 24.55 -9.75
C SER A 67 -1.71 24.33 -11.26
N ARG A 68 -0.66 24.70 -12.02
CA ARG A 68 -0.66 24.57 -13.48
C ARG A 68 -0.62 23.11 -13.92
N GLY A 69 0.25 22.27 -13.36
CA GLY A 69 0.27 20.84 -13.68
C GLY A 69 -1.06 20.15 -13.36
N THR A 70 -1.71 20.55 -12.27
CA THR A 70 -3.06 20.07 -11.89
C THR A 70 -4.10 20.49 -12.93
N ARG A 71 -4.14 21.79 -13.28
CA ARG A 71 -5.04 22.34 -14.29
C ARG A 71 -4.89 21.63 -15.64
N ASP A 72 -3.66 21.51 -16.11
CA ASP A 72 -3.31 20.87 -17.39
C ASP A 72 -3.82 19.42 -17.45
N LEU A 73 -3.67 18.66 -16.37
CA LEU A 73 -4.15 17.28 -16.29
C LEU A 73 -5.68 17.22 -16.24
N LEU A 74 -6.34 18.05 -15.44
CA LEU A 74 -7.81 18.09 -15.38
C LEU A 74 -8.44 18.55 -16.70
N GLN A 75 -7.82 19.50 -17.41
CA GLN A 75 -8.24 19.90 -18.75
C GLN A 75 -8.17 18.73 -19.74
N HIS A 76 -7.12 17.93 -19.66
CA HIS A 76 -7.02 16.71 -20.47
C HIS A 76 -8.10 15.69 -20.10
N LEU A 77 -8.30 15.42 -18.80
CA LEU A 77 -9.32 14.49 -18.31
C LEU A 77 -10.75 14.93 -18.64
N SER A 78 -11.00 16.22 -18.81
CA SER A 78 -12.31 16.76 -19.20
C SER A 78 -12.78 16.27 -20.58
N GLY A 79 -11.85 15.80 -21.43
CA GLY A 79 -12.16 15.21 -22.73
C GLY A 79 -12.65 13.75 -22.69
N PHE A 80 -12.61 13.09 -21.52
CA PHE A 80 -13.04 11.71 -21.35
C PHE A 80 -14.43 11.62 -20.71
N PRO A 81 -15.21 10.55 -20.98
CA PRO A 81 -16.53 10.36 -20.37
C PRO A 81 -16.44 10.17 -18.85
N GLY A 82 -17.49 10.59 -18.13
CA GLY A 82 -17.60 10.46 -16.68
C GLY A 82 -18.21 11.69 -16.00
N GLU A 83 -18.97 11.48 -14.95
CA GLU A 83 -19.55 12.54 -14.09
C GLU A 83 -18.57 12.99 -13.00
N THR A 84 -17.60 12.14 -12.67
CA THR A 84 -16.58 12.39 -11.65
C THR A 84 -15.17 12.43 -12.24
N TRP A 85 -14.24 13.06 -11.52
CA TRP A 85 -12.82 13.03 -11.91
C TRP A 85 -12.21 11.63 -11.87
N GLN A 86 -12.72 10.75 -11.00
CA GLN A 86 -12.29 9.35 -10.93
C GLN A 86 -12.72 8.56 -12.18
N GLU A 87 -13.98 8.68 -12.61
CA GLU A 87 -14.46 8.02 -13.83
C GLU A 87 -13.69 8.49 -15.07
N ARG A 88 -13.40 9.79 -15.15
CA ARG A 88 -12.60 10.37 -16.25
C ARG A 88 -11.16 9.88 -16.24
N TRP A 89 -10.56 9.73 -15.05
CA TRP A 89 -9.24 9.13 -14.87
C TRP A 89 -9.21 7.68 -15.38
N GLU A 90 -10.21 6.88 -15.03
CA GLU A 90 -10.33 5.49 -15.50
C GLU A 90 -10.56 5.41 -17.01
N ALA A 91 -11.48 6.23 -17.55
CA ALA A 91 -11.77 6.30 -18.98
C ALA A 91 -10.58 6.79 -19.82
N SER A 92 -9.65 7.54 -19.22
CA SER A 92 -8.41 7.98 -19.89
C SER A 92 -7.37 6.87 -20.08
N GLY A 93 -7.53 5.73 -19.40
CA GLY A 93 -6.55 4.65 -19.38
C GLY A 93 -5.32 4.94 -18.51
N PHE A 94 -5.24 6.09 -17.82
CA PHE A 94 -4.14 6.34 -16.89
C PHE A 94 -4.20 5.50 -15.60
N ASN A 95 -5.31 4.80 -15.36
CA ASN A 95 -5.40 3.84 -14.26
C ASN A 95 -4.75 2.47 -14.58
N GLU A 96 -4.27 2.28 -15.81
CA GLU A 96 -3.56 1.08 -16.28
C GLU A 96 -2.05 1.14 -15.96
N PRO A 97 -1.37 -0.03 -15.88
CA PRO A 97 0.08 -0.10 -15.71
C PRO A 97 0.84 0.55 -16.88
N ALA A 98 2.06 1.01 -16.60
CA ALA A 98 3.04 1.54 -17.54
C ALA A 98 2.60 2.78 -18.35
N ARG A 99 1.56 3.49 -17.92
CA ARG A 99 1.09 4.74 -18.55
C ARG A 99 1.25 5.95 -17.62
N PRO A 100 2.46 6.50 -17.45
CA PRO A 100 2.64 7.70 -16.64
C PRO A 100 1.96 8.92 -17.27
N VAL A 101 1.40 9.83 -16.47
CA VAL A 101 0.83 11.09 -16.98
C VAL A 101 1.85 11.97 -17.71
N SER A 102 3.14 11.74 -17.43
CA SER A 102 4.23 12.45 -18.10
C SER A 102 4.29 12.22 -19.61
N VAL A 103 3.62 11.19 -20.16
CA VAL A 103 3.54 10.97 -21.61
C VAL A 103 2.79 12.07 -22.34
N LEU A 104 1.96 12.85 -21.64
CA LEU A 104 1.22 13.98 -22.21
C LEU A 104 2.10 15.19 -22.54
N ARG A 105 3.40 15.15 -22.22
CA ARG A 105 4.34 16.25 -22.39
C ARG A 105 5.68 15.75 -22.93
N SER A 106 6.27 16.53 -23.83
CA SER A 106 7.57 16.19 -24.44
C SER A 106 8.74 16.78 -23.65
N ALA A 107 8.63 18.02 -23.19
CA ALA A 107 9.71 18.72 -22.51
C ALA A 107 9.92 18.23 -21.06
N PRO A 108 11.16 17.97 -20.60
CA PRO A 108 11.43 17.44 -19.25
C PRO A 108 10.79 18.26 -18.11
N ARG A 109 10.79 19.59 -18.24
CA ARG A 109 10.18 20.50 -17.26
C ARG A 109 8.66 20.32 -17.17
N GLU A 110 7.99 20.16 -18.31
CA GLU A 110 6.54 19.96 -18.38
C GLU A 110 6.15 18.57 -17.90
N ARG A 111 6.96 17.54 -18.19
CA ARG A 111 6.80 16.19 -17.65
C ARG A 111 6.83 16.17 -16.12
N SER A 112 7.79 16.87 -15.54
CA SER A 112 7.88 17.04 -14.08
C SER A 112 6.70 17.82 -13.51
N GLN A 113 6.24 18.86 -14.23
CA GLN A 113 5.11 19.69 -13.83
C GLN A 113 3.80 18.88 -13.81
N ILE A 114 3.48 18.13 -14.87
CA ILE A 114 2.24 17.35 -14.93
C ILE A 114 2.26 16.18 -13.94
N GLY A 115 3.42 15.54 -13.74
CA GLY A 115 3.61 14.55 -12.67
C GLY A 115 3.38 15.15 -11.28
N THR A 116 3.82 16.39 -11.06
CA THR A 116 3.52 17.12 -9.81
C THR A 116 2.01 17.39 -9.67
N GLY A 117 1.32 17.69 -10.76
CA GLY A 117 -0.14 17.84 -10.79
C GLY A 117 -0.86 16.55 -10.37
N ALA A 118 -0.50 15.41 -10.96
CA ALA A 118 -1.04 14.10 -10.56
C ALA A 118 -0.80 13.80 -9.08
N ALA A 119 0.41 14.05 -8.57
CA ALA A 119 0.70 13.89 -7.15
C ALA A 119 -0.23 14.73 -6.26
N CYS A 120 -0.55 15.96 -6.68
CA CYS A 120 -1.46 16.83 -5.94
C CYS A 120 -2.89 16.26 -5.94
N LEU A 121 -3.40 15.81 -7.08
CA LEU A 121 -4.73 15.19 -7.19
C LEU A 121 -4.86 13.94 -6.31
N PHE A 122 -3.81 13.12 -6.24
CA PHE A 122 -3.78 11.93 -5.38
C PHE A 122 -3.72 12.30 -3.89
N CYS A 123 -2.89 13.28 -3.52
CA CYS A 123 -2.82 13.76 -2.13
C CYS A 123 -4.13 14.39 -1.66
N LEU A 124 -4.83 15.13 -2.54
CA LEU A 124 -6.13 15.71 -2.24
C LEU A 124 -7.29 14.71 -2.35
N ARG A 125 -7.01 13.46 -2.73
CA ARG A 125 -8.01 12.39 -2.91
C ARG A 125 -9.10 12.74 -3.92
N VAL A 126 -8.76 13.55 -4.92
CA VAL A 126 -9.62 13.81 -6.09
C VAL A 126 -9.64 12.57 -7.00
N ILE A 127 -8.48 11.89 -7.08
CA ILE A 127 -8.29 10.65 -7.82
C ILE A 127 -7.64 9.64 -6.90
N GLN A 128 -8.22 8.44 -6.84
CA GLN A 128 -7.65 7.25 -6.24
C GLN A 128 -7.08 6.35 -7.35
N PRO A 129 -5.75 6.39 -7.59
CA PRO A 129 -5.12 5.52 -8.58
C PRO A 129 -5.01 4.08 -8.09
N SER A 130 -4.99 3.13 -9.02
CA SER A 130 -4.48 1.79 -8.77
C SER A 130 -3.00 1.84 -8.35
N LEU A 131 -2.51 0.80 -7.67
CA LEU A 131 -1.09 0.76 -7.27
C LEU A 131 -0.15 0.80 -8.48
N GLU A 132 -0.52 0.13 -9.57
CA GLU A 132 0.26 0.11 -10.82
C GLU A 132 0.26 1.48 -11.50
N ALA A 133 -0.88 2.15 -11.58
CA ALA A 133 -0.98 3.51 -12.11
C ALA A 133 -0.15 4.50 -11.28
N PHE A 134 -0.25 4.41 -9.95
CA PHE A 134 0.56 5.22 -9.05
C PHE A 134 2.06 4.99 -9.31
N ARG A 135 2.49 3.73 -9.40
CA ARG A 135 3.90 3.34 -9.58
C ARG A 135 4.43 3.53 -10.99
N SER A 136 3.55 3.69 -11.97
CA SER A 136 3.93 4.11 -13.33
C SER A 136 4.52 5.52 -13.33
N ASN A 137 4.20 6.33 -12.33
CA ASN A 137 4.67 7.69 -12.16
C ASN A 137 5.82 7.79 -11.14
N GLN A 138 6.65 8.83 -11.26
CA GLN A 138 7.73 9.12 -10.32
C GLN A 138 7.39 10.35 -9.47
N PHE A 139 7.14 10.13 -8.17
CA PHE A 139 6.74 11.20 -7.24
C PHE A 139 7.80 11.46 -6.17
N LEU A 140 8.69 12.41 -6.45
CA LEU A 140 9.65 12.90 -5.44
C LEU A 140 8.90 13.55 -4.27
N TYR A 141 9.23 13.21 -3.03
CA TYR A 141 8.63 13.78 -1.81
C TYR A 141 7.11 13.55 -1.65
N TYR A 142 6.54 12.51 -2.28
CA TYR A 142 5.11 12.21 -2.18
C TYR A 142 4.62 12.13 -0.73
N GLY A 143 5.29 11.34 0.12
CA GLY A 143 4.88 11.15 1.51
C GLY A 143 4.76 12.46 2.31
N LYS A 144 5.70 13.40 2.12
CA LYS A 144 5.62 14.73 2.76
C LYS A 144 4.48 15.58 2.21
N ARG A 145 4.19 15.52 0.91
CA ARG A 145 3.04 16.23 0.33
C ARG A 145 1.73 15.65 0.84
N PHE A 146 1.65 14.32 0.89
CA PHE A 146 0.47 13.60 1.37
C PHE A 146 0.17 13.97 2.82
N LEU A 147 1.18 13.88 3.71
CA LEU A 147 1.08 14.27 5.12
C LEU A 147 0.44 15.65 5.29
N VAL A 148 0.98 16.67 4.62
CA VAL A 148 0.47 18.05 4.72
C VAL A 148 -0.96 18.19 4.18
N ALA A 149 -1.33 17.41 3.16
CA ALA A 149 -2.65 17.48 2.56
C ALA A 149 -3.77 16.81 3.38
N GLN A 150 -3.42 15.89 4.29
CA GLN A 150 -4.41 15.04 4.96
C GLN A 150 -5.11 15.70 6.15
N ASN A 151 -4.54 16.74 6.77
CA ASN A 151 -5.06 17.29 8.02
C ASN A 151 -5.41 16.19 9.06
N ASP A 152 -4.57 15.15 9.16
CA ASP A 152 -4.81 13.95 9.97
C ASP A 152 -3.85 13.91 11.17
N PRO A 153 -4.31 14.22 12.39
CA PRO A 153 -3.46 14.22 13.59
C PRO A 153 -2.86 12.85 13.91
N LEU A 154 -3.51 11.75 13.51
CA LEU A 154 -2.95 10.41 13.70
C LEU A 154 -1.77 10.19 12.76
N LEU A 155 -1.87 10.68 11.52
CA LEU A 155 -0.78 10.64 10.56
C LEU A 155 0.42 11.50 10.99
N ASP A 156 0.16 12.65 11.60
CA ASP A 156 1.20 13.49 12.21
C ASP A 156 1.92 12.76 13.36
N ARG A 157 1.16 12.09 14.23
CA ARG A 157 1.72 11.26 15.32
C ARG A 157 2.55 10.10 14.78
N PHE A 158 2.07 9.41 13.74
CA PHE A 158 2.84 8.37 13.06
C PHE A 158 4.16 8.92 12.53
N TRP A 159 4.14 10.09 11.88
CA TRP A 159 5.35 10.70 11.35
C TRP A 159 6.34 11.10 12.45
N ALA A 160 5.86 11.62 13.58
CA ALA A 160 6.69 11.88 14.76
C ALA A 160 7.34 10.60 15.30
N GLN A 161 6.58 9.50 15.40
CA GLN A 161 7.10 8.19 15.84
C GLN A 161 8.20 7.65 14.92
N VAL A 162 8.02 7.78 13.60
CA VAL A 162 9.02 7.38 12.61
C VAL A 162 10.31 8.18 12.80
N GLN A 163 10.21 9.51 12.95
CA GLN A 163 11.38 10.38 13.12
C GLN A 163 12.14 10.12 14.43
N ALA A 164 11.44 9.74 15.50
CA ALA A 164 12.07 9.38 16.77
C ALA A 164 12.86 8.05 16.71
N THR A 165 12.61 7.22 15.70
CA THR A 165 13.26 5.91 15.57
C THR A 165 14.72 6.08 15.11
N GLN A 166 15.64 5.46 15.87
CA GLN A 166 17.09 5.53 15.66
C GLN A 166 17.56 4.65 14.48
N VAL A 167 17.28 5.12 13.26
CA VAL A 167 17.71 4.49 12.00
C VAL A 167 18.25 5.57 11.05
N ASN A 168 18.89 5.15 9.95
CA ASN A 168 19.31 6.10 8.92
C ASN A 168 18.10 6.93 8.42
N PRO A 169 18.18 8.28 8.39
CA PRO A 169 17.06 9.16 8.00
C PRO A 169 16.43 8.86 6.63
N VAL A 170 17.18 8.24 5.72
CA VAL A 170 16.63 7.78 4.43
C VAL A 170 15.44 6.84 4.64
N HIS A 171 15.48 5.98 5.67
CA HIS A 171 14.39 5.05 5.96
C HIS A 171 13.13 5.73 6.50
N HIS A 172 13.26 6.89 7.15
CA HIS A 172 12.10 7.68 7.58
C HIS A 172 11.25 8.09 6.37
N GLY A 173 11.91 8.64 5.34
CA GLY A 173 11.25 9.03 4.10
C GLY A 173 10.55 7.86 3.40
N THR A 174 11.20 6.68 3.39
CA THR A 174 10.60 5.45 2.83
C THR A 174 9.36 5.00 3.61
N ALA A 175 9.40 5.02 4.94
CA ALA A 175 8.25 4.64 5.77
C ALA A 175 7.04 5.56 5.55
N LEU A 176 7.29 6.88 5.52
CA LEU A 176 6.23 7.85 5.23
C LEU A 176 5.67 7.68 3.82
N PHE A 177 6.54 7.41 2.84
CA PHE A 177 6.12 7.14 1.48
C PHE A 177 5.23 5.88 1.41
N ASP A 178 5.65 4.78 2.02
CA ASP A 178 4.89 3.52 2.00
C ASP A 178 3.50 3.66 2.61
N VAL A 179 3.38 4.34 3.76
CA VAL A 179 2.07 4.64 4.36
C VAL A 179 1.24 5.53 3.45
N ALA A 180 1.81 6.62 2.93
CA ALA A 180 1.09 7.51 2.03
C ALA A 180 0.55 6.77 0.79
N VAL A 181 1.33 5.87 0.19
CA VAL A 181 0.88 5.07 -0.96
C VAL A 181 -0.22 4.09 -0.55
N ALA A 182 -0.03 3.36 0.55
CA ALA A 182 -1.05 2.42 1.05
C ALA A 182 -2.40 3.11 1.32
N LEU A 183 -2.37 4.30 1.93
CA LEU A 183 -3.56 5.10 2.18
C LEU A 183 -4.20 5.67 0.91
N THR A 184 -3.36 6.07 -0.06
CA THR A 184 -3.80 6.61 -1.35
C THR A 184 -4.53 5.54 -2.16
N THR A 185 -3.89 4.38 -2.38
CA THR A 185 -4.41 3.36 -3.30
C THR A 185 -5.59 2.58 -2.72
N GLN A 186 -5.69 2.50 -1.39
CA GLN A 186 -6.82 1.87 -0.70
C GLN A 186 -7.93 2.88 -0.33
N GLY A 187 -7.72 4.18 -0.53
CA GLY A 187 -8.75 5.19 -0.30
C GLY A 187 -9.12 5.41 1.18
N ILE A 188 -8.19 5.15 2.10
CA ILE A 188 -8.47 5.08 3.55
C ILE A 188 -7.71 6.14 4.35
N ALA A 189 -8.19 6.48 5.55
CA ALA A 189 -7.46 7.30 6.52
C ALA A 189 -6.44 6.45 7.29
N LEU A 190 -5.52 7.07 8.05
CA LEU A 190 -4.60 6.27 8.85
C LEU A 190 -5.33 5.42 9.90
N ALA A 191 -6.45 5.93 10.43
CA ALA A 191 -7.29 5.21 11.40
C ALA A 191 -7.77 3.84 10.88
N ASP A 192 -8.01 3.72 9.58
CA ASP A 192 -8.52 2.49 8.96
C ASP A 192 -7.39 1.59 8.43
N LEU A 193 -6.12 2.00 8.55
CA LEU A 193 -4.99 1.19 8.12
C LEU A 193 -4.77 0.05 9.11
N THR A 194 -5.28 -1.13 8.78
CA THR A 194 -5.09 -2.35 9.58
C THR A 194 -3.76 -3.05 9.27
N PRO A 195 -3.29 -3.97 10.13
CA PRO A 195 -2.16 -4.84 9.81
C PRO A 195 -2.35 -5.61 8.49
N ALA A 196 -3.57 -6.11 8.24
CA ALA A 196 -3.93 -6.83 7.02
C ALA A 196 -3.81 -5.94 5.78
N ALA A 197 -4.26 -4.69 5.86
CA ALA A 197 -4.21 -3.71 4.78
C ALA A 197 -2.78 -3.28 4.42
N LEU A 198 -1.90 -3.10 5.42
CA LEU A 198 -0.49 -2.80 5.16
C LEU A 198 0.26 -4.02 4.60
N LEU A 199 -0.07 -5.23 5.08
CA LEU A 199 0.47 -6.48 4.56
C LEU A 199 0.04 -6.72 3.11
N HIS A 200 -1.21 -6.41 2.78
CA HIS A 200 -1.74 -6.43 1.42
C HIS A 200 -0.96 -5.51 0.48
N TYR A 201 -0.76 -4.24 0.87
CA TYR A 201 0.09 -3.31 0.11
C TYR A 201 1.50 -3.87 -0.14
N ALA A 202 2.11 -4.46 0.89
CA ALA A 202 3.45 -5.02 0.79
C ALA A 202 3.52 -6.20 -0.19
N TRP A 203 2.54 -7.10 -0.14
CA TRP A 203 2.41 -8.21 -1.09
C TRP A 203 2.16 -7.73 -2.51
N GLU A 204 1.30 -6.74 -2.70
CA GLU A 204 0.96 -6.24 -4.02
C GLU A 204 2.17 -5.57 -4.70
N CYS A 205 2.92 -4.77 -3.95
CA CYS A 205 4.20 -4.21 -4.40
C CYS A 205 5.19 -5.30 -4.84
N ARG A 206 5.28 -6.40 -4.08
CA ARG A 206 6.15 -7.54 -4.45
C ARG A 206 5.65 -8.26 -5.70
N ARG A 207 4.35 -8.59 -5.75
CA ARG A 207 3.69 -9.33 -6.84
C ARG A 207 3.89 -8.63 -8.18
N GLN A 208 3.80 -7.30 -8.18
CA GLN A 208 3.91 -6.47 -9.38
C GLN A 208 5.33 -5.96 -9.65
N GLY A 209 6.32 -6.34 -8.84
CA GLY A 209 7.72 -5.91 -9.03
C GLY A 209 7.97 -4.41 -8.77
N LEU A 210 7.14 -3.76 -7.95
CA LEU A 210 7.12 -2.30 -7.75
C LEU A 210 7.99 -1.83 -6.57
N VAL A 211 8.83 -2.71 -6.02
CA VAL A 211 9.71 -2.42 -4.87
C VAL A 211 10.92 -1.60 -5.32
N LEU A 212 11.02 -0.37 -4.82
CA LEU A 212 12.14 0.54 -5.12
C LEU A 212 13.49 -0.04 -4.65
N GLY A 213 14.48 -0.05 -5.54
CA GLY A 213 15.85 -0.46 -5.23
C GLY A 213 16.10 -1.97 -5.18
N ALA A 214 15.13 -2.80 -5.58
CA ALA A 214 15.35 -4.22 -5.78
C ALA A 214 16.18 -4.46 -7.07
N ARG A 215 17.44 -4.87 -6.93
CA ARG A 215 18.17 -5.51 -8.04
C ARG A 215 17.67 -6.96 -8.11
N GLY A 216 16.87 -7.29 -9.12
CA GLY A 216 16.28 -8.62 -9.30
C GLY A 216 15.01 -8.86 -8.50
N ALA A 217 14.17 -9.78 -8.99
CA ALA A 217 12.95 -10.20 -8.35
C ALA A 217 13.26 -10.94 -7.03
N GLY A 218 12.88 -10.39 -5.88
CA GLY A 218 12.70 -11.20 -4.66
C GLY A 218 13.18 -10.66 -3.30
N SER A 219 13.94 -9.57 -3.25
CA SER A 219 14.59 -9.06 -2.02
C SER A 219 13.68 -8.66 -0.84
N ARG A 220 12.92 -7.57 -1.03
CA ARG A 220 12.42 -6.75 0.10
C ARG A 220 10.93 -6.46 -0.05
N PHE A 221 10.22 -6.50 1.06
CA PHE A 221 8.87 -5.96 1.16
C PHE A 221 8.96 -4.48 1.58
N PRO A 222 8.10 -3.58 1.07
CA PRO A 222 8.02 -2.21 1.56
C PRO A 222 7.38 -2.17 2.96
N GLY A 223 7.50 -1.06 3.68
CA GLY A 223 6.74 -0.82 4.90
C GLY A 223 7.33 -1.41 6.19
N HIS A 224 8.56 -1.91 6.21
CA HIS A 224 9.16 -2.48 7.43
C HIS A 224 9.19 -1.51 8.61
N LEU A 225 9.72 -0.30 8.41
CA LEU A 225 9.77 0.72 9.47
C LEU A 225 8.38 1.28 9.77
N ALA A 226 7.52 1.43 8.76
CA ALA A 226 6.14 1.84 8.96
C ALA A 226 5.39 0.89 9.90
N TRP A 227 5.52 -0.43 9.68
CA TRP A 227 4.92 -1.46 10.54
C TRP A 227 5.39 -1.32 11.99
N GLN A 228 6.70 -1.21 12.20
CA GLN A 228 7.26 -1.08 13.55
C GLN A 228 6.77 0.18 14.25
N ALA A 229 6.70 1.32 13.53
CA ALA A 229 6.18 2.57 14.08
C ALA A 229 4.69 2.47 14.45
N LEU A 230 3.86 1.88 13.56
CA LEU A 230 2.43 1.68 13.81
C LEU A 230 2.16 0.74 14.99
N HIS A 231 2.97 -0.31 15.15
CA HIS A 231 2.91 -1.17 16.34
C HIS A 231 3.39 -0.45 17.60
N ALA A 232 4.51 0.27 17.54
CA ALA A 232 5.08 0.97 18.69
C ALA A 232 4.15 2.07 19.23
N MET A 233 3.39 2.74 18.36
CA MET A 233 2.40 3.75 18.78
C MET A 233 1.06 3.15 19.22
N GLY A 234 0.91 1.81 19.20
CA GLY A 234 -0.32 1.11 19.57
C GLY A 234 -1.44 1.17 18.53
N HIS A 235 -1.14 1.62 17.31
CA HIS A 235 -2.11 1.60 16.19
C HIS A 235 -2.37 0.17 15.72
N PHE A 236 -1.31 -0.64 15.66
CA PHE A 236 -1.46 -2.09 15.51
C PHE A 236 -1.60 -2.77 16.88
N PRO A 237 -2.40 -3.84 16.98
CA PRO A 237 -2.69 -4.50 18.24
C PRO A 237 -1.40 -5.07 18.88
N PRO A 238 -1.22 -4.92 20.21
CA PRO A 238 -0.01 -5.37 20.91
C PRO A 238 0.17 -6.90 20.90
N GLN A 239 -0.91 -7.66 20.75
CA GLN A 239 -0.90 -9.12 20.59
C GLN A 239 -0.53 -9.59 19.16
N GLY A 240 -0.40 -8.65 18.22
CA GLY A 240 0.00 -8.92 16.84
C GLY A 240 1.52 -8.97 16.66
N PRO A 241 2.00 -9.29 15.45
CA PRO A 241 3.42 -9.27 15.14
C PRO A 241 3.98 -7.84 15.20
N SER A 242 5.05 -7.62 15.95
CA SER A 242 5.71 -6.31 16.11
C SER A 242 6.53 -5.86 14.90
N THR A 243 6.74 -6.74 13.93
CA THR A 243 7.49 -6.44 12.71
C THR A 243 6.78 -7.01 11.49
N LEU A 244 6.93 -6.34 10.34
CA LEU A 244 6.43 -6.85 9.06
C LEU A 244 7.01 -8.23 8.73
N LYS A 245 8.27 -8.49 9.09
CA LYS A 245 8.90 -9.81 8.87
C LYS A 245 8.16 -10.91 9.64
N ALA A 246 7.82 -10.65 10.91
CA ALA A 246 7.03 -11.59 11.69
C ALA A 246 5.63 -11.77 11.08
N ALA A 247 4.98 -10.67 10.65
CA ALA A 247 3.68 -10.72 9.99
C ALA A 247 3.69 -11.55 8.69
N LEU A 248 4.76 -11.44 7.89
CA LEU A 248 4.95 -12.24 6.67
C LEU A 248 5.19 -13.73 6.95
N LEU A 249 5.77 -14.06 8.11
CA LEU A 249 5.96 -15.46 8.53
C LEU A 249 4.66 -16.05 9.06
N THR A 250 3.86 -15.26 9.78
CA THR A 250 2.57 -15.69 10.34
C THR A 250 1.44 -15.68 9.32
N GLY A 251 1.43 -14.75 8.38
CA GLY A 251 0.42 -14.61 7.31
C GLY A 251 0.64 -15.53 6.12
N ARG A 252 1.32 -16.66 6.33
CA ARG A 252 1.40 -17.74 5.35
C ARG A 252 0.07 -18.48 5.41
N LEU A 253 -0.64 -18.49 4.29
CA LEU A 253 -1.87 -19.25 4.16
C LEU A 253 -1.58 -20.74 4.37
N THR A 254 -2.47 -21.42 5.07
CA THR A 254 -2.48 -22.89 5.05
C THR A 254 -2.88 -23.37 3.64
N VAL A 255 -2.65 -24.64 3.34
CA VAL A 255 -3.04 -25.20 2.04
C VAL A 255 -4.55 -25.04 1.81
N GLU A 256 -5.36 -25.19 2.86
CA GLU A 256 -6.80 -24.95 2.81
C GLU A 256 -7.09 -23.49 2.44
N GLU A 257 -6.48 -22.53 3.12
CA GLU A 257 -6.65 -21.10 2.82
C GLU A 257 -6.13 -20.71 1.43
N MET A 258 -5.11 -21.41 0.90
CA MET A 258 -4.62 -21.21 -0.47
C MET A 258 -5.64 -21.66 -1.51
N VAL A 259 -6.37 -22.75 -1.26
CA VAL A 259 -7.44 -23.26 -2.14
C VAL A 259 -8.71 -22.43 -2.00
N ASP A 260 -9.07 -22.05 -0.77
CA ASP A 260 -10.25 -21.26 -0.43
C ASP A 260 -10.22 -19.83 -0.95
N ARG A 261 -9.06 -19.38 -1.49
CA ARG A 261 -8.97 -18.12 -2.24
C ARG A 261 -9.92 -18.09 -3.44
N TYR A 262 -10.31 -19.25 -3.97
CA TYR A 262 -11.27 -19.38 -5.07
C TYR A 262 -12.59 -19.99 -4.58
N PRO A 263 -13.75 -19.49 -5.02
CA PRO A 263 -15.06 -19.99 -4.60
C PRO A 263 -15.43 -21.32 -5.29
N ILE A 264 -14.64 -22.36 -5.05
CA ILE A 264 -14.83 -23.70 -5.63
C ILE A 264 -16.12 -24.32 -5.07
N ARG A 265 -17.16 -24.39 -5.91
CA ARG A 265 -18.50 -24.82 -5.48
C ARG A 265 -18.58 -26.30 -5.11
N GLN A 266 -17.76 -27.14 -5.75
CA GLN A 266 -17.78 -28.58 -5.54
C GLN A 266 -16.81 -29.00 -4.44
N SER A 267 -17.36 -29.46 -3.31
CA SER A 267 -16.58 -29.85 -2.12
C SER A 267 -15.57 -30.96 -2.39
N GLY A 268 -15.87 -31.91 -3.29
CA GLY A 268 -14.96 -32.99 -3.68
C GLY A 268 -13.70 -32.48 -4.40
N ILE A 269 -13.85 -31.53 -5.31
CA ILE A 269 -12.73 -30.90 -6.02
C ILE A 269 -11.88 -30.09 -5.04
N ARG A 270 -12.51 -29.31 -4.16
CA ARG A 270 -11.83 -28.57 -3.10
C ARG A 270 -10.96 -29.50 -2.23
N GLN A 271 -11.53 -30.60 -1.73
CA GLN A 271 -10.82 -31.58 -0.92
C GLN A 271 -9.65 -32.23 -1.67
N LEU A 272 -9.84 -32.55 -2.96
CA LEU A 272 -8.79 -33.13 -3.80
C LEU A 272 -7.60 -32.18 -3.96
N LEU A 273 -7.86 -30.89 -4.23
CA LEU A 273 -6.81 -29.88 -4.37
C LEU A 273 -6.02 -29.70 -3.06
N ILE A 274 -6.72 -29.63 -1.92
CA ILE A 274 -6.09 -29.53 -0.60
C ILE A 274 -5.18 -30.75 -0.35
N ALA A 275 -5.69 -31.97 -0.57
CA ALA A 275 -4.93 -33.20 -0.37
C ALA A 275 -3.69 -33.27 -1.29
N TYR A 276 -3.83 -32.83 -2.54
CA TYR A 276 -2.72 -32.80 -3.48
C TYR A 276 -1.62 -31.83 -3.05
N LEU A 277 -1.99 -30.61 -2.64
CA LEU A 277 -1.05 -29.58 -2.23
C LEU A 277 -0.36 -29.93 -0.90
N GLU A 278 -1.07 -30.50 0.09
CA GLU A 278 -0.44 -30.97 1.33
C GLU A 278 0.57 -32.10 1.07
N ARG A 279 0.29 -33.00 0.13
CA ARG A 279 1.26 -34.05 -0.26
C ARG A 279 2.52 -33.46 -0.90
N ARG A 280 2.39 -32.39 -1.68
CA ARG A 280 3.51 -31.71 -2.36
C ARG A 280 4.28 -30.74 -1.46
N ARG A 281 3.67 -30.29 -0.37
CA ARG A 281 4.24 -29.28 0.55
C ARG A 281 5.66 -29.58 1.05
N PRO A 282 6.08 -30.82 1.39
CA PRO A 282 7.44 -31.08 1.84
C PRO A 282 8.51 -30.91 0.75
N GLU A 283 8.13 -31.01 -0.51
CA GLU A 283 9.03 -30.95 -1.68
C GLU A 283 9.19 -29.52 -2.21
N LEU A 284 8.28 -28.62 -1.86
CA LEU A 284 8.16 -27.29 -2.46
C LEU A 284 8.40 -26.20 -1.42
N ASP A 285 9.12 -25.14 -1.83
CA ASP A 285 9.10 -23.92 -1.05
C ASP A 285 7.71 -23.26 -1.10
N TYR A 286 7.39 -22.46 -0.09
CA TYR A 286 6.06 -21.84 0.06
C TYR A 286 5.62 -21.06 -1.19
N SER A 287 6.52 -20.39 -1.89
CA SER A 287 6.16 -19.58 -3.07
C SER A 287 5.79 -20.47 -4.26
N THR A 288 6.48 -21.59 -4.44
CA THR A 288 6.14 -22.60 -5.44
C THR A 288 4.83 -23.29 -5.11
N LEU A 289 4.59 -23.62 -3.83
CA LEU A 289 3.33 -24.21 -3.37
C LEU A 289 2.13 -23.27 -3.57
N ASP A 290 2.26 -21.99 -3.20
CA ASP A 290 1.21 -20.97 -3.39
C ASP A 290 0.93 -20.72 -4.88
N ASN A 291 1.94 -20.66 -5.75
CA ASN A 291 1.75 -20.55 -7.19
C ASN A 291 1.04 -21.77 -7.79
N LEU A 292 1.42 -22.98 -7.35
CA LEU A 292 0.76 -24.22 -7.76
C LEU A 292 -0.72 -24.21 -7.33
N SER A 293 -1.01 -23.80 -6.10
CA SER A 293 -2.39 -23.65 -5.61
C SER A 293 -3.18 -22.67 -6.48
N ARG A 294 -2.62 -21.48 -6.77
CA ARG A 294 -3.28 -20.48 -7.63
C ARG A 294 -3.62 -21.05 -8.99
N HIS A 295 -2.68 -21.76 -9.62
CA HIS A 295 -2.86 -22.28 -10.96
C HIS A 295 -3.91 -23.38 -11.00
N LEU A 296 -3.95 -24.27 -10.01
CA LEU A 296 -4.94 -25.35 -9.99
C LEU A 296 -6.32 -24.85 -9.59
N ALA A 297 -6.41 -24.05 -8.53
CA ALA A 297 -7.68 -23.61 -7.97
C ALA A 297 -8.42 -22.58 -8.87
N SER A 298 -7.71 -21.84 -9.73
CA SER A 298 -8.35 -20.90 -10.67
C SER A 298 -9.16 -21.57 -11.79
N HIS A 299 -9.00 -22.88 -11.99
CA HIS A 299 -9.68 -23.65 -13.05
C HIS A 299 -11.02 -24.25 -12.61
N PHE A 300 -11.45 -24.04 -11.37
CA PHE A 300 -12.64 -24.63 -10.76
C PHE A 300 -13.48 -23.59 -10.02
#